data_AF-A0A2D7CU07-F1
#
_entry.id   AF-A0A2D7CU07-F1
#
_cell.length_a   1.000
_cell.length_b   1.000
_cell.length_c   1.000
_cell.angle_alpha   90.00
_cell.angle_beta   90.00
_cell.angle_gamma   90.00
#
_symmetry.space_group_name_H-M   'P 1'
#
loop_
_entity.id
_entity.type
_entity.pdbx_description
1 polymer ?
#
loop_
_entity_poly.entity_id
_entity_poly.type
_entity_poly.pdbx_seq_one_letter_code
_entity_poly.pdbx_strand_id
1 'polypeptide(L)'
;MKSLFANVNLFLFICIVVHIATDVAAQQSPVSLLPKAQRTFELDKKLPQQGPEIKSSTKSSNSEGVVVQTNRLEALNLETTGILNIETGGFDKNMWNGTAHLKAVSLLKNLPSKIYSRSLQNLQKRLLLTRARTPIHEKNENKNIFLKLRQQNLFKWGKLDYFAQIQQNIPQSHDDEELAQLAVNVFFLNNNLDEACELTKYWFDKSQEKFWQKNLIFCDAINGLRDNVDFGIQLLSETKNTADDKFISLINVIIGEEDTPSSEEIVELTPRGVAMLRFSQQTLPKLNLDALPPWLHGIYINSPSIQQKDRLKLAHHSFLLGLIEVEALAKLYETADIPQNDIATAVTLASEGATQIPNALLYRLVLSQETDFGKAQAIHKAIDFAIQDGNIFEMAKLYQNLLKQIVPASELDWFACKAAMINMINRDFITAKLWLEIAQKEGVPNGQSPITWSKLWPVFWLLNEDRPIELDEQQLEGWAQNLLAENPLRGKNYVNLTYHILEIFGAKIPHARWTELAGKEMRVEHGYSLFANKQAIEQALEAKRTAEAAATLLLSTGSLKASEFQDESLLFIISTLNDLGLKQQAKGLAFQVLIKKNHQIW
;
A
#
# COMPACT_ATOMS: atom_id res chain seq x y z
N MET A 1 70.44 0.06 -2.48
CA MET A 1 71.02 -1.03 -3.30
C MET A 1 69.96 -1.42 -4.31
N LYS A 2 70.19 -1.17 -5.62
CA LYS A 2 70.78 -2.11 -6.60
C LYS A 2 69.90 -3.35 -6.84
N SER A 3 69.59 -3.79 -8.06
CA SER A 3 69.69 -3.16 -9.40
C SER A 3 68.98 -4.04 -10.46
N LEU A 4 68.40 -3.39 -11.48
CA LEU A 4 68.49 -3.68 -12.93
C LEU A 4 68.75 -5.12 -13.43
N PHE A 5 67.93 -5.56 -14.39
CA PHE A 5 68.25 -6.02 -15.77
C PHE A 5 66.88 -6.29 -16.46
N ALA A 6 66.42 -5.70 -17.58
CA ALA A 6 67.03 -5.39 -18.89
C ALA A 6 67.44 -6.66 -19.67
N ASN A 7 67.13 -6.88 -20.97
CA ASN A 7 66.66 -5.96 -22.03
C ASN A 7 66.30 -6.76 -23.33
N VAL A 8 65.38 -6.26 -24.21
CA VAL A 8 65.54 -6.12 -25.71
C VAL A 8 65.65 -7.44 -26.57
N ASN A 9 65.14 -7.66 -27.80
CA ASN A 9 64.56 -6.92 -28.95
C ASN A 9 63.75 -7.92 -29.86
N LEU A 10 62.66 -7.63 -30.62
CA LEU A 10 62.45 -6.83 -31.87
C LEU A 10 61.98 -7.70 -33.08
N PHE A 11 61.10 -7.10 -33.91
CA PHE A 11 60.57 -7.47 -35.26
C PHE A 11 59.22 -8.24 -35.34
N LEU A 12 58.34 -8.04 -36.36
CA LEU A 12 58.35 -7.08 -37.50
C LEU A 12 56.96 -6.50 -37.90
N PHE A 13 56.90 -5.16 -37.95
CA PHE A 13 56.16 -4.23 -38.85
C PHE A 13 55.13 -4.71 -39.90
N ILE A 14 53.98 -3.98 -39.98
CA ILE A 14 53.29 -3.35 -41.16
C ILE A 14 51.89 -2.93 -40.63
N CYS A 15 51.56 -1.66 -40.34
CA CYS A 15 51.42 -0.46 -41.18
C CYS A 15 50.30 -0.49 -42.24
N ILE A 16 49.09 -0.08 -41.84
CA ILE A 16 48.22 0.77 -42.65
C ILE A 16 47.81 1.98 -41.79
N VAL A 17 48.04 3.18 -42.31
CA VAL A 17 47.67 4.46 -41.71
C VAL A 17 46.53 5.06 -42.53
N VAL A 18 45.43 5.46 -41.87
CA VAL A 18 44.46 6.42 -42.43
C VAL A 18 44.16 7.51 -41.38
N HIS A 19 44.95 8.58 -41.52
CA HIS A 19 44.65 9.99 -41.23
C HIS A 19 43.21 10.40 -41.67
N ILE A 20 42.48 11.38 -41.12
CA ILE A 20 42.68 12.47 -40.12
C ILE A 20 41.28 12.82 -39.56
N ALA A 21 41.17 13.36 -38.33
CA ALA A 21 40.42 14.61 -38.03
C ALA A 21 40.41 14.86 -36.51
N THR A 22 41.00 15.99 -36.08
CA THR A 22 40.81 16.55 -34.74
C THR A 22 39.67 17.56 -34.80
N ASP A 23 38.74 17.49 -33.85
CA ASP A 23 38.00 18.68 -33.42
C ASP A 23 37.82 18.65 -31.90
N VAL A 24 37.89 19.84 -31.31
CA VAL A 24 37.82 20.07 -29.86
C VAL A 24 36.65 20.99 -29.56
N ALA A 25 36.01 20.76 -28.40
CA ALA A 25 34.98 21.58 -27.77
C ALA A 25 33.54 21.49 -28.34
N ALA A 26 32.66 20.86 -27.55
CA ALA A 26 31.38 21.47 -27.16
C ALA A 26 30.90 20.85 -25.84
N GLN A 27 30.64 21.69 -24.83
CA GLN A 27 30.03 21.31 -23.57
C GLN A 27 28.50 21.34 -23.74
N GLN A 28 27.80 20.23 -23.46
CA GLN A 28 26.33 20.20 -23.47
C GLN A 28 25.75 19.49 -22.25
N SER A 29 24.77 20.16 -21.65
CA SER A 29 24.01 19.78 -20.45
C SER A 29 23.05 18.60 -20.72
N PRO A 30 22.57 17.88 -19.70
CA PRO A 30 21.68 16.73 -19.88
C PRO A 30 20.31 17.10 -20.49
N VAL A 31 19.79 16.19 -21.30
CA VAL A 31 18.54 16.32 -22.07
C VAL A 31 17.31 15.98 -21.21
N SER A 32 16.26 16.80 -21.31
CA SER A 32 14.94 16.54 -20.71
C SER A 32 14.00 15.85 -21.72
N LEU A 33 13.22 14.87 -21.26
CA LEU A 33 12.38 14.00 -22.10
C LEU A 33 10.87 14.14 -21.84
N LEU A 34 10.38 15.37 -21.61
CA LEU A 34 8.94 15.66 -21.48
C LEU A 34 8.42 16.50 -22.68
N PRO A 35 7.40 16.03 -23.42
CA PRO A 35 6.87 16.77 -24.57
C PRO A 35 5.96 17.93 -24.13
N LYS A 36 6.22 19.13 -24.64
CA LYS A 36 5.28 20.26 -24.58
C LYS A 36 4.14 20.02 -25.58
N ALA A 37 2.90 20.07 -25.10
CA ALA A 37 1.70 20.09 -25.95
C ALA A 37 0.95 21.41 -25.79
N GLN A 38 1.16 22.34 -26.73
CA GLN A 38 0.25 23.47 -26.93
C GLN A 38 -0.92 23.01 -27.83
N ARG A 39 -2.15 23.34 -27.43
CA ARG A 39 -3.29 23.41 -28.37
C ARG A 39 -4.12 24.65 -28.07
N THR A 40 -4.04 25.62 -28.97
CA THR A 40 -5.06 26.63 -29.19
C THR A 40 -6.34 25.95 -29.70
N PHE A 41 -7.49 26.45 -29.26
CA PHE A 41 -8.79 26.12 -29.85
C PHE A 41 -9.32 27.37 -30.57
N GLU A 42 -9.47 27.28 -31.89
CA GLU A 42 -10.32 28.21 -32.64
C GLU A 42 -11.78 27.77 -32.54
N LEU A 43 -12.68 28.75 -32.52
CA LEU A 43 -14.11 28.56 -32.39
C LEU A 43 -14.77 28.76 -33.76
N ASP A 44 -15.22 27.69 -34.42
CA ASP A 44 -15.98 27.81 -35.68
C ASP A 44 -17.45 27.41 -35.52
N LYS A 45 -18.32 28.16 -36.19
CA LYS A 45 -19.78 28.08 -36.10
C LYS A 45 -20.37 27.38 -37.32
N LYS A 46 -21.21 26.36 -37.10
CA LYS A 46 -22.52 26.20 -37.78
C LYS A 46 -23.31 25.01 -37.24
N LEU A 47 -24.57 25.26 -36.84
CA LEU A 47 -25.62 24.24 -36.83
C LEU A 47 -26.30 24.19 -38.20
N PRO A 48 -26.87 23.03 -38.56
CA PRO A 48 -28.16 22.96 -39.24
C PRO A 48 -29.28 22.54 -38.27
N GLN A 49 -30.46 23.15 -38.42
CA GLN A 49 -31.68 22.75 -37.74
C GLN A 49 -32.34 21.57 -38.46
N GLN A 50 -32.97 20.66 -37.72
CA GLN A 50 -34.24 20.04 -38.12
C GLN A 50 -34.87 19.27 -36.95
N GLY A 51 -36.16 19.51 -36.73
CA GLY A 51 -37.02 18.70 -35.86
C GLY A 51 -38.42 18.64 -36.47
N PRO A 52 -39.17 17.54 -36.33
CA PRO A 52 -40.53 17.44 -36.84
C PRO A 52 -41.57 17.94 -35.81
N GLU A 53 -42.59 18.65 -36.30
CA GLU A 53 -43.71 19.18 -35.52
C GLU A 53 -44.69 18.09 -35.05
N ILE A 54 -45.30 18.26 -33.87
CA ILE A 54 -46.66 17.73 -33.61
C ILE A 54 -47.54 18.82 -32.95
N LYS A 55 -48.29 19.49 -33.83
CA LYS A 55 -49.63 20.09 -33.68
C LYS A 55 -50.14 20.49 -32.28
N SER A 56 -50.45 21.78 -32.15
CA SER A 56 -51.32 22.32 -31.11
C SER A 56 -52.80 22.00 -31.35
N SER A 57 -53.56 21.81 -30.27
CA SER A 57 -55.02 22.00 -30.27
C SER A 57 -55.42 22.82 -29.04
N THR A 58 -55.95 24.01 -29.28
CA THR A 58 -56.29 24.97 -28.23
C THR A 58 -57.64 24.64 -27.61
N LYS A 59 -57.71 24.58 -26.27
CA LYS A 59 -58.94 24.88 -25.52
C LYS A 59 -58.57 25.54 -24.18
N SER A 60 -59.16 26.70 -23.94
CA SER A 60 -58.95 27.54 -22.77
C SER A 60 -59.74 27.06 -21.56
N SER A 61 -59.13 27.07 -20.37
CA SER A 61 -59.85 27.36 -19.12
C SER A 61 -58.89 27.88 -18.06
N ASN A 62 -59.17 29.11 -17.61
CA ASN A 62 -58.84 29.80 -16.36
C ASN A 62 -57.48 29.60 -15.66
N SER A 63 -56.94 30.77 -15.29
CA SER A 63 -55.82 31.00 -14.39
C SER A 63 -56.06 30.50 -12.97
N GLU A 64 -55.09 29.78 -12.42
CA GLU A 64 -54.65 29.93 -11.04
C GLU A 64 -53.11 29.99 -11.03
N GLY A 65 -52.55 30.76 -10.09
CA GLY A 65 -51.13 31.14 -10.13
C GLY A 65 -50.21 29.96 -9.81
N VAL A 66 -49.56 29.39 -10.84
CA VAL A 66 -48.42 28.49 -10.64
C VAL A 66 -47.25 29.33 -10.10
N VAL A 67 -47.14 29.35 -8.78
CA VAL A 67 -45.87 29.68 -8.12
C VAL A 67 -44.85 28.69 -8.67
N VAL A 68 -43.89 29.19 -9.45
CA VAL A 68 -42.71 28.41 -9.83
C VAL A 68 -41.94 28.15 -8.56
N GLN A 69 -42.24 27.04 -7.89
CA GLN A 69 -41.36 26.47 -6.90
C GLN A 69 -40.09 26.07 -7.63
N THR A 70 -39.11 26.98 -7.58
CA THR A 70 -37.72 26.62 -7.80
C THR A 70 -37.39 25.58 -6.75
N ASN A 71 -37.42 24.30 -7.13
CA ASN A 71 -36.85 23.23 -6.33
C ASN A 71 -35.41 23.67 -6.04
N ARG A 72 -35.17 24.12 -4.80
CA ARG A 72 -33.82 24.35 -4.31
C ARG A 72 -33.09 23.04 -4.51
N LEU A 73 -32.06 23.05 -5.36
CA LEU A 73 -31.11 21.95 -5.43
C LEU A 73 -30.72 21.61 -3.99
N GLU A 74 -30.96 20.36 -3.59
CA GLU A 74 -30.57 19.90 -2.26
C GLU A 74 -29.08 20.20 -2.07
N ALA A 75 -28.74 20.83 -0.94
CA ALA A 75 -27.37 21.20 -0.66
C ALA A 75 -26.47 19.96 -0.74
N LEU A 76 -25.36 20.05 -1.47
CA LEU A 76 -24.48 18.91 -1.74
C LEU A 76 -24.05 18.25 -0.43
N ASN A 77 -24.52 17.02 -0.20
CA ASN A 77 -24.21 16.28 1.02
C ASN A 77 -22.81 15.65 0.96
N LEU A 78 -21.81 16.42 1.40
CA LEU A 78 -20.40 16.04 1.39
C LEU A 78 -20.09 14.78 2.22
N GLU A 79 -20.89 14.44 3.24
CA GLU A 79 -20.69 13.21 4.04
C GLU A 79 -20.64 11.95 3.18
N THR A 80 -21.41 11.94 2.10
CA THR A 80 -21.54 10.79 1.21
C THR A 80 -20.38 10.66 0.22
N THR A 81 -19.52 11.68 0.08
CA THR A 81 -18.47 11.76 -0.93
C THR A 81 -17.56 10.54 -0.90
N GLY A 82 -17.30 9.95 -2.07
CA GLY A 82 -16.52 8.72 -2.17
C GLY A 82 -16.28 8.35 -3.63
N ILE A 83 -15.20 7.59 -3.85
CA ILE A 83 -14.67 7.24 -5.17
C ILE A 83 -14.90 5.76 -5.53
N LEU A 84 -15.34 4.93 -4.58
CA LEU A 84 -15.76 3.55 -4.86
C LEU A 84 -17.28 3.38 -4.76
N ASN A 85 -17.84 2.55 -5.63
CA ASN A 85 -19.19 1.98 -5.54
C ASN A 85 -19.09 0.44 -5.62
N ILE A 86 -20.20 -0.28 -5.55
CA ILE A 86 -20.18 -1.77 -5.56
C ILE A 86 -19.52 -2.37 -6.81
N GLU A 87 -19.66 -1.73 -7.98
CA GLU A 87 -19.09 -2.18 -9.26
C GLU A 87 -17.57 -1.95 -9.32
N THR A 88 -17.07 -0.87 -8.72
CA THR A 88 -15.64 -0.56 -8.62
C THR A 88 -14.99 -1.13 -7.35
N GLY A 89 -15.58 -2.15 -6.73
CA GLY A 89 -15.02 -2.84 -5.56
C GLY A 89 -15.28 -2.18 -4.19
N GLY A 90 -16.14 -1.17 -4.12
CA GLY A 90 -16.69 -0.58 -2.88
C GLY A 90 -17.75 -1.47 -2.22
N PHE A 91 -18.26 -1.05 -1.06
CA PHE A 91 -19.42 -1.68 -0.41
C PHE A 91 -20.76 -1.16 -0.99
N ASP A 92 -21.89 -1.71 -0.52
CA ASP A 92 -23.20 -1.12 -0.81
C ASP A 92 -23.34 0.29 -0.20
N LYS A 93 -24.10 1.16 -0.88
CA LYS A 93 -24.35 2.55 -0.44
C LYS A 93 -25.03 2.66 0.93
N ASN A 94 -25.63 1.59 1.44
CA ASN A 94 -26.28 1.53 2.75
C ASN A 94 -25.46 0.73 3.78
N MET A 95 -24.14 0.56 3.59
CA MET A 95 -23.24 -0.20 4.49
C MET A 95 -23.30 0.18 5.99
N TRP A 96 -23.76 1.39 6.33
CA TRP A 96 -23.95 1.87 7.70
C TRP A 96 -25.40 1.73 8.23
N ASN A 97 -26.34 1.22 7.43
CA ASN A 97 -27.75 1.12 7.82
C ASN A 97 -27.92 0.27 9.08
N GLY A 98 -28.68 0.77 10.06
CA GLY A 98 -28.82 0.15 11.38
C GLY A 98 -27.66 0.39 12.36
N THR A 99 -26.56 1.03 11.94
CA THR A 99 -25.48 1.44 12.86
C THR A 99 -25.81 2.78 13.49
N ALA A 100 -25.77 2.88 14.83
CA ALA A 100 -25.99 4.14 15.52
C ALA A 100 -24.88 5.17 15.23
N HIS A 101 -25.25 6.46 15.06
CA HIS A 101 -24.35 7.55 14.72
C HIS A 101 -23.08 7.61 15.60
N LEU A 102 -23.25 7.63 16.92
CA LEU A 102 -22.14 7.67 17.87
C LEU A 102 -21.23 6.45 17.77
N LYS A 103 -21.78 5.26 17.46
CA LYS A 103 -20.98 4.04 17.28
C LYS A 103 -20.12 4.15 16.00
N ALA A 104 -20.71 4.57 14.89
CA ALA A 104 -19.99 4.73 13.62
C ALA A 104 -18.88 5.81 13.73
N VAL A 105 -19.16 6.94 14.38
CA VAL A 105 -18.16 7.98 14.69
C VAL A 105 -17.03 7.43 15.57
N SER A 106 -17.34 6.67 16.61
CA SER A 106 -16.34 6.04 17.49
C SER A 106 -15.47 5.03 16.75
N LEU A 107 -16.08 4.18 15.91
CA LEU A 107 -15.36 3.19 15.10
C LEU A 107 -14.36 3.87 14.14
N LEU A 108 -14.79 4.90 13.41
CA LEU A 108 -13.92 5.64 12.50
C LEU A 108 -12.83 6.43 13.23
N LYS A 109 -13.09 6.99 14.42
CA LYS A 109 -12.07 7.71 15.22
C LYS A 109 -10.88 6.84 15.62
N ASN A 110 -11.10 5.55 15.83
CA ASN A 110 -10.13 4.63 16.42
C ASN A 110 -9.41 3.71 15.41
N LEU A 111 -9.73 3.79 14.11
CA LEU A 111 -9.15 2.90 13.09
C LEU A 111 -7.60 2.92 13.10
N PRO A 112 -6.94 1.77 12.91
CA PRO A 112 -5.48 1.70 12.90
C PRO A 112 -4.86 2.39 11.69
N SER A 113 -3.73 3.07 11.90
CA SER A 113 -2.92 3.71 10.87
C SER A 113 -1.85 2.79 10.25
N LYS A 114 -1.52 1.67 10.90
CA LYS A 114 -0.57 0.65 10.41
C LYS A 114 -1.26 -0.71 10.37
N ILE A 115 -1.36 -1.31 9.18
CA ILE A 115 -1.94 -2.64 8.93
C ILE A 115 -0.98 -3.42 8.04
N TYR A 116 -0.56 -4.61 8.48
CA TYR A 116 0.38 -5.44 7.70
C TYR A 116 -0.30 -6.38 6.69
N SER A 117 -1.49 -6.92 6.99
CA SER A 117 -2.16 -7.81 6.03
C SER A 117 -2.71 -7.02 4.84
N ARG A 118 -2.27 -7.36 3.61
CA ARG A 118 -2.82 -6.80 2.36
C ARG A 118 -4.34 -6.99 2.23
N SER A 119 -4.89 -8.05 2.81
CA SER A 119 -6.33 -8.31 2.84
C SER A 119 -7.08 -7.31 3.73
N LEU A 120 -6.54 -7.01 4.91
CA LEU A 120 -7.09 -6.01 5.83
C LEU A 120 -6.85 -4.57 5.32
N GLN A 121 -5.73 -4.31 4.65
CA GLN A 121 -5.52 -3.03 3.94
C GLN A 121 -6.59 -2.81 2.86
N ASN A 122 -6.97 -3.85 2.10
CA ASN A 122 -8.07 -3.76 1.13
C ASN A 122 -9.43 -3.55 1.82
N LEU A 123 -9.66 -4.16 2.99
CA LEU A 123 -10.85 -3.90 3.81
C LEU A 123 -10.93 -2.44 4.25
N GLN A 124 -9.85 -1.86 4.78
CA GLN A 124 -9.78 -0.45 5.16
C GLN A 124 -9.94 0.49 3.96
N LYS A 125 -9.34 0.17 2.80
CA LYS A 125 -9.57 0.88 1.53
C LYS A 125 -11.07 0.89 1.19
N ARG A 126 -11.73 -0.26 1.23
CA ARG A 126 -13.16 -0.41 0.90
C ARG A 126 -14.04 0.39 1.87
N LEU A 127 -13.74 0.33 3.17
CA LEU A 127 -14.43 1.08 4.23
C LEU A 127 -14.31 2.60 4.05
N LEU A 128 -13.10 3.10 3.79
CA LEU A 128 -12.83 4.55 3.75
C LEU A 128 -13.19 5.21 2.42
N LEU A 129 -13.23 4.48 1.30
CA LEU A 129 -13.41 5.07 -0.03
C LEU A 129 -14.78 4.85 -0.67
N THR A 130 -15.65 4.00 -0.09
CA THR A 130 -17.00 3.78 -0.58
C THR A 130 -17.86 5.05 -0.46
N ARG A 131 -18.59 5.38 -1.52
CA ARG A 131 -19.65 6.39 -1.54
C ARG A 131 -20.90 5.82 -0.85
N ALA A 132 -21.12 6.20 0.40
CA ALA A 132 -22.16 5.63 1.25
C ALA A 132 -23.00 6.69 1.96
N ARG A 133 -24.25 6.34 2.28
CA ARG A 133 -25.09 7.07 3.21
C ARG A 133 -24.53 6.89 4.62
N THR A 134 -24.48 7.98 5.38
CA THR A 134 -24.07 8.00 6.79
C THR A 134 -25.29 7.83 7.70
N PRO A 135 -25.10 7.32 8.94
CA PRO A 135 -26.14 7.34 9.97
C PRO A 135 -26.66 8.76 10.21
N ILE A 136 -27.99 8.91 10.26
CA ILE A 136 -28.64 10.19 10.51
C ILE A 136 -28.41 10.60 11.98
N HIS A 137 -28.20 11.90 12.20
CA HIS A 137 -28.16 12.52 13.53
C HIS A 137 -29.10 13.73 13.52
N GLU A 138 -29.99 13.83 14.51
CA GLU A 138 -31.02 14.88 14.55
C GLU A 138 -30.43 16.28 14.78
N LYS A 139 -29.24 16.35 15.39
CA LYS A 139 -28.52 17.59 15.60
C LYS A 139 -27.38 17.73 14.60
N ASN A 140 -27.26 18.91 14.00
CA ASN A 140 -26.16 19.24 13.09
C ASN A 140 -24.85 19.64 13.85
N GLU A 141 -24.60 18.99 15.00
CA GLU A 141 -23.38 19.14 15.80
C GLU A 141 -22.25 18.36 15.09
N ASN A 142 -21.21 19.07 14.64
CA ASN A 142 -20.12 18.58 13.78
C ASN A 142 -20.56 18.17 12.37
N LYS A 143 -20.84 19.17 11.53
CA LYS A 143 -20.96 19.06 10.06
C LYS A 143 -19.82 18.21 9.47
N ASN A 144 -20.14 17.41 8.45
CA ASN A 144 -19.21 16.56 7.68
C ASN A 144 -18.30 15.60 8.49
N ILE A 145 -18.73 15.17 9.68
CA ILE A 145 -17.90 14.36 10.60
C ILE A 145 -17.42 13.05 9.99
N PHE A 146 -18.22 12.35 9.16
CA PHE A 146 -17.77 11.10 8.54
C PHE A 146 -16.74 11.35 7.45
N LEU A 147 -16.95 12.35 6.60
CA LEU A 147 -15.96 12.74 5.59
C LEU A 147 -14.64 13.16 6.24
N LYS A 148 -14.70 13.97 7.31
CA LYS A 148 -13.53 14.40 8.08
C LYS A 148 -12.77 13.23 8.68
N LEU A 149 -13.46 12.31 9.37
CA LEU A 149 -12.83 11.13 9.93
C LEU A 149 -12.23 10.22 8.84
N ARG A 150 -12.86 10.11 7.67
CA ARG A 150 -12.32 9.34 6.54
C ARG A 150 -11.05 9.98 5.98
N GLN A 151 -11.05 11.30 5.78
CA GLN A 151 -9.87 12.05 5.36
C GLN A 151 -8.73 11.98 6.39
N GLN A 152 -9.02 12.15 7.69
CA GLN A 152 -8.04 11.97 8.78
C GLN A 152 -7.45 10.56 8.81
N ASN A 153 -8.24 9.52 8.55
CA ASN A 153 -7.74 8.15 8.47
C ASN A 153 -6.86 7.91 7.25
N LEU A 154 -7.23 8.45 6.07
CA LEU A 154 -6.38 8.37 4.87
C LEU A 154 -5.05 9.11 5.07
N PHE A 155 -5.07 10.27 5.71
CA PHE A 155 -3.87 11.01 6.12
C PHE A 155 -3.02 10.17 7.09
N LYS A 156 -3.57 9.72 8.23
CA LYS A 156 -2.83 8.92 9.24
C LYS A 156 -2.28 7.61 8.66
N TRP A 157 -3.00 6.98 7.74
CA TRP A 157 -2.58 5.77 7.02
C TRP A 157 -1.62 6.05 5.84
N GLY A 158 -1.25 7.32 5.59
CA GLY A 158 -0.30 7.70 4.54
C GLY A 158 -0.82 7.52 3.11
N LYS A 159 -2.12 7.35 2.90
CA LYS A 159 -2.74 7.21 1.57
C LYS A 159 -3.14 8.55 0.97
N LEU A 160 -2.14 9.42 0.77
CA LEU A 160 -2.34 10.78 0.29
C LEU A 160 -2.97 10.83 -1.11
N ASP A 161 -2.70 9.84 -1.98
CA ASP A 161 -3.34 9.74 -3.30
C ASP A 161 -4.85 9.51 -3.23
N TYR A 162 -5.30 8.65 -2.30
CA TYR A 162 -6.73 8.41 -2.09
C TYR A 162 -7.41 9.60 -1.39
N PHE A 163 -6.68 10.31 -0.53
CA PHE A 163 -7.15 11.59 0.01
C PHE A 163 -7.39 12.58 -1.13
N ALA A 164 -6.41 12.78 -2.02
CA ALA A 164 -6.49 13.72 -3.14
C ALA A 164 -7.64 13.38 -4.11
N GLN A 165 -7.85 12.10 -4.42
CA GLN A 165 -8.99 11.64 -5.23
C GLN A 165 -10.36 11.93 -4.58
N ILE A 166 -10.47 11.87 -3.25
CA ILE A 166 -11.68 12.34 -2.56
C ILE A 166 -11.78 13.87 -2.63
N GLN A 167 -10.68 14.59 -2.42
CA GLN A 167 -10.64 16.05 -2.41
C GLN A 167 -11.10 16.67 -3.74
N GLN A 168 -10.80 16.04 -4.89
CA GLN A 168 -11.30 16.44 -6.21
C GLN A 168 -12.84 16.50 -6.33
N ASN A 169 -13.57 15.84 -5.43
CA ASN A 169 -15.03 15.81 -5.41
C ASN A 169 -15.64 16.78 -4.37
N ILE A 170 -14.82 17.58 -3.68
CA ILE A 170 -15.23 18.56 -2.67
C ILE A 170 -15.12 19.96 -3.30
N PRO A 171 -16.21 20.74 -3.45
CA PRO A 171 -16.13 22.09 -4.00
C PRO A 171 -15.31 23.00 -3.09
N GLN A 172 -14.34 23.75 -3.64
CA GLN A 172 -13.49 24.68 -2.90
C GLN A 172 -14.28 25.68 -2.04
N SER A 173 -15.49 26.05 -2.49
CA SER A 173 -16.41 26.94 -1.77
C SER A 173 -17.15 26.30 -0.60
N HIS A 174 -16.74 25.12 -0.13
CA HIS A 174 -17.35 24.47 1.02
C HIS A 174 -17.17 25.29 2.29
N ASP A 175 -18.10 25.11 3.22
CA ASP A 175 -18.14 25.81 4.49
C ASP A 175 -17.88 24.79 5.61
N ASP A 176 -16.63 24.35 5.73
CA ASP A 176 -16.16 23.45 6.79
C ASP A 176 -14.64 23.63 6.94
N GLU A 177 -14.25 24.34 8.00
CA GLU A 177 -12.86 24.75 8.16
C GLU A 177 -11.92 23.56 8.36
N GLU A 178 -12.32 22.56 9.16
CA GLU A 178 -11.48 21.40 9.47
C GLU A 178 -11.19 20.54 8.22
N LEU A 179 -12.16 20.41 7.29
CA LEU A 179 -11.91 19.81 5.97
C LEU A 179 -10.86 20.60 5.17
N ALA A 180 -10.93 21.93 5.21
CA ALA A 180 -9.99 22.78 4.46
C ALA A 180 -8.58 22.75 5.08
N GLN A 181 -8.46 22.71 6.41
CA GLN A 181 -7.19 22.53 7.10
C GLN A 181 -6.53 21.19 6.71
N LEU A 182 -7.32 20.11 6.64
CA LEU A 182 -6.83 18.80 6.17
C LEU A 182 -6.38 18.86 4.69
N ALA A 183 -7.14 19.53 3.83
CA ALA A 183 -6.81 19.67 2.41
C ALA A 183 -5.50 20.44 2.19
N VAL A 184 -5.33 21.62 2.82
CA VAL A 184 -4.09 22.42 2.73
C VAL A 184 -2.89 21.64 3.25
N ASN A 185 -3.03 20.90 4.35
CA ASN A 185 -1.96 20.03 4.84
C ASN A 185 -1.52 18.99 3.79
N VAL A 186 -2.45 18.34 3.09
CA VAL A 186 -2.11 17.35 2.04
C VAL A 186 -1.56 18.00 0.78
N PHE A 187 -2.07 19.17 0.37
CA PHE A 187 -1.50 19.94 -0.73
C PHE A 187 -0.03 20.33 -0.45
N PHE A 188 0.29 20.78 0.77
CA PHE A 188 1.66 21.01 1.21
C PHE A 188 2.51 19.73 1.13
N LEU A 189 2.04 18.56 1.58
CA LEU A 189 2.82 17.32 1.46
C LEU A 189 3.10 16.95 0.00
N ASN A 190 2.09 17.03 -0.87
CA ASN A 190 2.16 16.65 -2.28
C ASN A 190 2.92 17.67 -3.17
N ASN A 191 3.36 18.80 -2.61
CA ASN A 191 4.00 19.91 -3.33
C ASN A 191 3.07 20.70 -4.27
N ASN A 192 1.76 20.64 -4.02
CA ASN A 192 0.72 21.46 -4.65
C ASN A 192 0.65 22.82 -3.92
N LEU A 193 1.69 23.64 -4.08
CA LEU A 193 1.82 24.90 -3.33
C LEU A 193 0.76 25.94 -3.76
N ASP A 194 0.41 25.97 -5.04
CA ASP A 194 -0.57 26.91 -5.58
C ASP A 194 -1.96 26.65 -4.97
N GLU A 195 -2.45 25.40 -5.02
CA GLU A 195 -3.74 25.03 -4.43
C GLU A 195 -3.76 25.18 -2.90
N ALA A 196 -2.64 24.92 -2.23
CA ALA A 196 -2.49 25.18 -0.79
C ALA A 196 -2.65 26.68 -0.47
N CYS A 197 -2.04 27.55 -1.28
CA CYS A 197 -2.06 28.99 -1.06
C CYS A 197 -3.36 29.68 -1.50
N GLU A 198 -4.01 29.22 -2.58
CA GLU A 198 -5.35 29.69 -2.96
C GLU A 198 -6.38 29.34 -1.87
N LEU A 199 -6.40 28.09 -1.39
CA LEU A 199 -7.32 27.68 -0.34
C LEU A 199 -7.02 28.36 1.01
N THR A 200 -5.75 28.63 1.29
CA THR A 200 -5.33 29.41 2.47
C THR A 200 -5.88 30.83 2.43
N LYS A 201 -5.74 31.55 1.31
CA LYS A 201 -6.26 32.92 1.15
C LYS A 201 -7.78 32.96 1.33
N TYR A 202 -8.50 32.03 0.71
CA TYR A 202 -9.96 31.92 0.84
C TYR A 202 -10.47 31.71 2.28
N TRP A 203 -9.71 31.00 3.12
CA TRP A 203 -10.10 30.73 4.51
C TRP A 203 -9.58 31.76 5.52
N PHE A 204 -8.46 32.44 5.23
CA PHE A 204 -7.95 33.53 6.07
C PHE A 204 -8.96 34.68 6.22
N ASP A 205 -9.69 35.02 5.15
CA ASP A 205 -10.76 36.03 5.17
C ASP A 205 -11.97 35.62 6.05
N LYS A 206 -12.06 34.35 6.46
CA LYS A 206 -13.22 33.76 7.14
C LYS A 206 -12.94 33.32 8.58
N SER A 207 -11.71 32.94 8.88
CA SER A 207 -11.30 32.41 10.18
C SER A 207 -10.10 33.14 10.73
N GLN A 208 -10.16 33.44 12.03
CA GLN A 208 -9.07 34.03 12.78
C GLN A 208 -8.14 32.97 13.41
N GLU A 209 -8.25 31.69 12.99
CA GLU A 209 -7.34 30.67 13.48
C GLU A 209 -5.90 30.90 13.02
N LYS A 210 -4.96 30.77 13.98
CA LYS A 210 -3.51 30.90 13.78
C LYS A 210 -2.94 29.93 12.72
N PHE A 211 -3.67 28.86 12.40
CA PHE A 211 -3.37 27.96 11.28
C PHE A 211 -3.32 28.73 9.95
N TRP A 212 -4.36 29.52 9.65
CA TRP A 212 -4.45 30.28 8.40
C TRP A 212 -3.43 31.42 8.35
N GLN A 213 -3.22 32.14 9.46
CA GLN A 213 -2.20 33.17 9.56
C GLN A 213 -0.80 32.63 9.23
N LYS A 214 -0.38 31.51 9.85
CA LYS A 214 0.93 30.88 9.54
C LYS A 214 1.03 30.36 8.11
N ASN A 215 -0.05 29.82 7.56
CA ASN A 215 -0.05 29.38 6.16
C ASN A 215 0.04 30.57 5.20
N LEU A 216 -0.65 31.68 5.48
CA LEU A 216 -0.62 32.88 4.65
C LEU A 216 0.79 33.48 4.63
N ILE A 217 1.45 33.61 5.79
CA ILE A 217 2.84 34.10 5.88
C ILE A 217 3.79 33.21 5.06
N PHE A 218 3.63 31.88 5.13
CA PHE A 218 4.43 30.97 4.29
C PHE A 218 4.13 31.14 2.79
N CYS A 219 2.86 31.34 2.42
CA CYS A 219 2.46 31.60 1.05
C CYS A 219 2.98 32.95 0.53
N ASP A 220 3.00 33.99 1.35
CA ASP A 220 3.55 35.30 0.98
C ASP A 220 5.08 35.23 0.86
N ALA A 221 5.75 34.44 1.70
CA ALA A 221 7.18 34.12 1.55
C ALA A 221 7.49 33.35 0.25
N ILE A 222 6.68 32.34 -0.11
CA ILE A 222 6.77 31.64 -1.42
C ILE A 222 6.64 32.62 -2.59
N ASN A 223 5.75 33.61 -2.47
CA ASN A 223 5.50 34.64 -3.49
C ASN A 223 6.47 35.83 -3.43
N GLY A 224 7.44 35.85 -2.51
CA GLY A 224 8.41 36.93 -2.36
C GLY A 224 7.85 38.26 -1.80
N LEU A 225 6.67 38.24 -1.19
CA LEU A 225 5.96 39.41 -0.65
C LEU A 225 6.51 39.79 0.75
N ARG A 226 7.76 40.25 0.82
CA ARG A 226 8.48 40.54 2.08
C ARG A 226 7.70 41.41 3.06
N ASP A 227 7.17 42.55 2.61
CA ASP A 227 6.42 43.48 3.47
C ASP A 227 5.24 42.81 4.20
N ASN A 228 4.55 41.86 3.55
CA ASN A 228 3.47 41.07 4.16
C ASN A 228 4.01 40.06 5.17
N VAL A 229 5.14 39.42 4.86
CA VAL A 229 5.81 38.45 5.73
C VAL A 229 6.26 39.13 7.02
N ASP A 230 6.92 40.27 6.93
CA ASP A 230 7.43 41.04 8.07
C ASP A 230 6.29 41.47 9.01
N PHE A 231 5.21 42.03 8.43
CA PHE A 231 4.01 42.38 9.18
C PHE A 231 3.35 41.16 9.85
N GLY A 232 3.27 40.04 9.14
CA GLY A 232 2.72 38.79 9.66
C GLY A 232 3.56 38.18 10.80
N ILE A 233 4.89 38.23 10.69
CA ILE A 233 5.83 37.82 11.75
C ILE A 233 5.66 38.73 12.97
N GLN A 234 5.61 40.05 12.77
CA GLN A 234 5.39 41.01 13.86
C GLN A 234 4.11 40.67 14.63
N LEU A 235 2.99 40.47 13.93
CA LEU A 235 1.70 40.11 14.53
C LEU A 235 1.71 38.74 15.24
N LEU A 236 2.48 37.76 14.75
CA LEU A 236 2.67 36.48 15.47
C LEU A 236 3.46 36.69 16.78
N SER A 237 4.52 37.48 16.74
CA SER A 237 5.49 37.66 17.82
C SER A 237 4.88 38.25 19.11
N GLU A 238 3.80 39.02 18.99
CA GLU A 238 3.05 39.59 20.12
C GLU A 238 2.50 38.51 21.08
N THR A 239 2.29 37.28 20.59
CA THR A 239 1.67 36.18 21.37
C THR A 239 2.66 35.21 22.04
N LYS A 240 3.98 35.45 21.94
CA LYS A 240 5.10 34.71 22.58
C LYS A 240 4.87 33.21 22.82
N ASN A 241 5.21 32.38 21.83
CA ASN A 241 5.14 30.92 21.93
C ASN A 241 6.30 30.26 21.16
N THR A 242 6.97 29.28 21.77
CA THR A 242 8.12 28.55 21.18
C THR A 242 7.80 27.81 19.88
N ALA A 243 6.53 27.48 19.62
CA ALA A 243 6.07 26.93 18.35
C ALA A 243 5.90 27.98 17.24
N ASP A 244 5.94 29.27 17.58
CA ASP A 244 6.04 30.39 16.63
C ASP A 244 7.50 30.67 16.30
N ASP A 245 8.40 30.70 17.29
CA ASP A 245 9.83 30.97 17.09
C ASP A 245 10.46 30.06 16.01
N LYS A 246 10.18 28.74 16.07
CA LYS A 246 10.65 27.77 15.06
C LYS A 246 10.04 27.96 13.67
N PHE A 247 8.81 28.48 13.62
CA PHE A 247 8.16 28.81 12.35
C PHE A 247 8.76 30.09 11.76
N ILE A 248 9.02 31.10 12.59
CA ILE A 248 9.61 32.38 12.20
C ILE A 248 11.04 32.16 11.67
N SER A 249 11.90 31.41 12.37
CA SER A 249 13.25 31.11 11.86
C SER A 249 13.21 30.39 10.50
N LEU A 250 12.34 29.39 10.31
CA LEU A 250 12.19 28.76 8.99
C LEU A 250 11.67 29.72 7.91
N ILE A 251 10.85 30.74 8.25
CA ILE A 251 10.47 31.80 7.32
C ILE A 251 11.67 32.72 7.01
N ASN A 252 12.44 33.13 8.02
CA ASN A 252 13.62 33.98 7.87
C ASN A 252 14.66 33.33 6.93
N VAL A 253 14.83 32.00 7.02
CA VAL A 253 15.63 31.21 6.08
C VAL A 253 15.05 31.23 4.65
N ILE A 254 13.73 31.13 4.51
CA ILE A 254 13.05 31.18 3.19
C ILE A 254 13.21 32.55 2.52
N ILE A 255 13.14 33.65 3.28
CA ILE A 255 13.36 35.01 2.74
C ILE A 255 14.85 35.42 2.67
N GLY A 256 15.76 34.58 3.16
CA GLY A 256 17.21 34.80 3.09
C GLY A 256 17.76 35.82 4.09
N GLU A 257 17.15 35.91 5.26
CA GLU A 257 17.59 36.77 6.38
C GLU A 257 18.31 36.01 7.50
N GLU A 258 18.05 34.70 7.62
CA GLU A 258 18.79 33.79 8.50
C GLU A 258 19.56 32.74 7.70
N ASP A 259 20.76 32.41 8.20
CA ASP A 259 21.47 31.20 7.79
C ASP A 259 20.71 29.93 8.23
N THR A 260 21.06 28.81 7.61
CA THR A 260 20.44 27.49 7.86
C THR A 260 20.50 27.08 9.35
N PRO A 261 19.35 26.91 10.05
CA PRO A 261 19.32 26.44 11.43
C PRO A 261 19.70 24.96 11.52
N SER A 262 20.08 24.51 12.73
CA SER A 262 20.42 23.10 12.91
C SER A 262 19.17 22.22 12.80
N SER A 263 19.28 21.09 12.09
CA SER A 263 18.14 20.16 11.93
C SER A 263 17.73 19.45 13.23
N GLU A 264 18.51 19.62 14.30
CA GLU A 264 18.29 19.03 15.62
C GLU A 264 17.25 19.81 16.45
N GLU A 265 16.95 21.07 16.07
CA GLU A 265 15.96 21.91 16.74
C GLU A 265 14.51 21.57 16.34
N ILE A 266 14.31 20.80 15.26
CA ILE A 266 13.00 20.49 14.68
C ILE A 266 12.48 19.14 15.19
N VAL A 267 11.88 19.16 16.38
CA VAL A 267 11.43 17.95 17.11
C VAL A 267 10.12 17.36 16.59
N GLU A 268 9.20 18.18 16.04
CA GLU A 268 7.92 17.72 15.51
C GLU A 268 7.68 18.26 14.09
N LEU A 269 7.55 17.35 13.13
CA LEU A 269 7.25 17.70 11.74
C LEU A 269 5.74 17.86 11.54
N THR A 270 5.33 19.07 11.19
CA THR A 270 3.98 19.35 10.65
C THR A 270 4.01 19.31 9.12
N PRO A 271 2.87 19.12 8.42
CA PRO A 271 2.81 19.14 6.96
C PRO A 271 3.34 20.45 6.33
N ARG A 272 2.98 21.60 6.90
CA ARG A 272 3.59 22.90 6.53
C ARG A 272 5.10 22.88 6.78
N GLY A 273 5.57 22.43 7.94
CA GLY A 273 7.00 22.35 8.25
C GLY A 273 7.79 21.49 7.25
N VAL A 274 7.23 20.38 6.78
CA VAL A 274 7.81 19.57 5.70
C VAL A 274 7.89 20.36 4.39
N ALA A 275 6.82 21.07 4.02
CA ALA A 275 6.83 21.89 2.80
C ALA A 275 7.82 23.06 2.89
N MET A 276 7.92 23.72 4.05
CA MET A 276 8.91 24.78 4.33
C MET A 276 10.33 24.25 4.17
N LEU A 277 10.68 23.14 4.84
CA LEU A 277 12.00 22.49 4.72
C LEU A 277 12.33 22.12 3.28
N ARG A 278 11.37 21.56 2.53
CA ARG A 278 11.57 21.23 1.11
C ARG A 278 11.78 22.48 0.25
N PHE A 279 11.05 23.57 0.53
CA PHE A 279 11.16 24.83 -0.20
C PHE A 279 12.51 25.52 0.03
N SER A 280 12.98 25.59 1.29
CA SER A 280 14.30 26.11 1.64
C SER A 280 15.46 25.12 1.45
N GLN A 281 15.22 23.99 0.78
CA GLN A 281 16.20 22.94 0.46
C GLN A 281 16.93 22.36 1.68
N GLN A 282 16.25 22.36 2.83
CA GLN A 282 16.79 21.96 4.12
C GLN A 282 16.77 20.44 4.35
N THR A 283 17.67 20.00 5.22
CA THR A 283 17.73 18.59 5.63
C THR A 283 16.56 18.22 6.55
N LEU A 284 16.00 17.02 6.35
CA LEU A 284 14.97 16.50 7.26
C LEU A 284 15.61 16.12 8.62
N PRO A 285 14.91 16.36 9.76
CA PRO A 285 15.39 15.95 11.07
C PRO A 285 15.54 14.43 11.17
N LYS A 286 16.54 13.97 11.92
CA LYS A 286 16.78 12.55 12.16
C LYS A 286 15.74 12.03 13.17
N LEU A 287 14.73 11.34 12.68
CA LEU A 287 13.67 10.73 13.50
C LEU A 287 13.87 9.20 13.60
N ASN A 288 13.28 8.59 14.62
CA ASN A 288 13.19 7.14 14.72
C ASN A 288 12.30 6.59 13.59
N LEU A 289 12.92 5.94 12.60
CA LEU A 289 12.25 5.41 11.41
C LEU A 289 11.23 4.32 11.71
N ASP A 290 11.41 3.55 12.79
CA ASP A 290 10.49 2.48 13.18
C ASP A 290 9.20 3.06 13.83
N ALA A 291 9.34 4.23 14.47
CA ALA A 291 8.23 5.00 15.04
C ALA A 291 7.60 6.00 14.04
N LEU A 292 8.14 6.12 12.82
CA LEU A 292 7.72 7.14 11.85
C LEU A 292 6.22 7.01 11.52
N PRO A 293 5.46 8.14 11.46
CA PRO A 293 4.09 8.17 10.96
C PRO A 293 4.03 7.81 9.46
N PRO A 294 3.07 6.98 9.00
CA PRO A 294 2.97 6.54 7.59
C PRO A 294 3.01 7.66 6.55
N TRP A 295 2.43 8.82 6.84
CA TRP A 295 2.42 9.98 5.93
C TRP A 295 3.79 10.62 5.69
N LEU A 296 4.78 10.39 6.57
CA LEU A 296 6.16 10.85 6.38
C LEU A 296 7.02 9.86 5.57
N HIS A 297 6.58 8.62 5.36
CA HIS A 297 7.43 7.58 4.77
C HIS A 297 7.94 7.96 3.37
N GLY A 298 7.05 8.38 2.47
CA GLY A 298 7.42 8.78 1.10
C GLY A 298 8.38 9.98 1.05
N ILE A 299 8.30 10.89 2.03
CA ILE A 299 9.18 12.06 2.15
C ILE A 299 10.59 11.62 2.58
N TYR A 300 10.70 10.74 3.58
CA TYR A 300 11.98 10.23 4.07
C TYR A 300 12.66 9.27 3.07
N ILE A 301 11.90 8.44 2.35
CA ILE A 301 12.43 7.55 1.30
C ILE A 301 13.09 8.35 0.17
N ASN A 302 12.49 9.48 -0.22
CA ASN A 302 12.97 10.28 -1.35
C ASN A 302 13.99 11.35 -0.96
N SER A 303 14.22 11.62 0.33
CA SER A 303 15.18 12.65 0.76
C SER A 303 16.65 12.20 0.64
N PRO A 304 17.51 12.96 -0.08
CA PRO A 304 18.95 12.70 -0.12
C PRO A 304 19.64 12.85 1.24
N SER A 305 19.04 13.56 2.21
CA SER A 305 19.61 13.77 3.55
C SER A 305 19.59 12.52 4.44
N ILE A 306 18.88 11.47 4.03
CA ILE A 306 18.74 10.22 4.76
C ILE A 306 19.70 9.17 4.18
N GLN A 307 20.39 8.42 5.04
CA GLN A 307 21.34 7.39 4.59
C GLN A 307 20.66 6.37 3.66
N GLN A 308 21.36 5.92 2.62
CA GLN A 308 20.76 5.04 1.62
C GLN A 308 20.21 3.74 2.24
N LYS A 309 20.97 3.14 3.18
CA LYS A 309 20.57 1.96 3.96
C LYS A 309 19.23 2.17 4.70
N ASP A 310 19.07 3.32 5.34
CA ASP A 310 17.84 3.70 6.05
C ASP A 310 16.66 3.91 5.09
N ARG A 311 16.91 4.56 3.94
CA ARG A 311 15.90 4.70 2.87
C ARG A 311 15.45 3.34 2.35
N LEU A 312 16.36 2.37 2.17
CA LEU A 312 16.02 1.01 1.75
C LEU A 312 15.22 0.24 2.80
N LYS A 313 15.59 0.34 4.09
CA LYS A 313 14.84 -0.24 5.21
C LYS A 313 13.41 0.32 5.25
N LEU A 314 13.28 1.65 5.19
CA LEU A 314 11.99 2.34 5.23
C LEU A 314 11.15 2.07 3.96
N ALA A 315 11.76 1.99 2.78
CA ALA A 315 11.09 1.64 1.54
C ALA A 315 10.50 0.23 1.59
N HIS A 316 11.29 -0.77 2.04
CA HIS A 316 10.78 -2.13 2.21
C HIS A 316 9.62 -2.19 3.21
N HIS A 317 9.76 -1.56 4.38
CA HIS A 317 8.68 -1.49 5.37
C HIS A 317 7.42 -0.80 4.81
N SER A 318 7.60 0.26 4.01
CA SER A 318 6.51 0.99 3.36
C SER A 318 5.82 0.16 2.28
N PHE A 319 6.53 -0.70 1.57
CA PHE A 319 5.96 -1.65 0.61
C PHE A 319 5.06 -2.68 1.32
N LEU A 320 5.48 -3.21 2.48
CA LEU A 320 4.64 -4.11 3.29
C LEU A 320 3.35 -3.41 3.81
N LEU A 321 3.44 -2.12 4.13
CA LEU A 321 2.27 -1.27 4.45
C LEU A 321 1.48 -0.80 3.19
N GLY A 322 1.90 -1.22 2.00
CA GLY A 322 1.33 -0.86 0.69
C GLY A 322 1.40 0.63 0.36
N LEU A 323 2.30 1.39 0.98
CA LEU A 323 2.48 2.85 0.81
C LEU A 323 3.32 3.20 -0.43
N ILE A 324 4.12 2.26 -0.93
CA ILE A 324 4.80 2.36 -2.22
C ILE A 324 4.43 1.15 -3.07
N GLU A 325 4.40 1.33 -4.39
CA GLU A 325 4.20 0.23 -5.34
C GLU A 325 5.52 -0.52 -5.61
N VAL A 326 5.40 -1.69 -6.22
CA VAL A 326 6.50 -2.66 -6.34
C VAL A 326 7.60 -2.17 -7.29
N GLU A 327 7.21 -1.42 -8.32
CA GLU A 327 8.09 -0.83 -9.33
C GLU A 327 9.02 0.22 -8.68
N ALA A 328 8.49 1.00 -7.73
CA ALA A 328 9.28 1.97 -6.97
C ALA A 328 10.27 1.27 -6.02
N LEU A 329 9.86 0.20 -5.34
CA LEU A 329 10.76 -0.57 -4.49
C LEU A 329 11.88 -1.25 -5.30
N ALA A 330 11.52 -1.93 -6.40
CA ALA A 330 12.46 -2.56 -7.31
C ALA A 330 13.49 -1.53 -7.82
N LYS A 331 13.01 -0.34 -8.23
CA LYS A 331 13.92 0.71 -8.71
C LYS A 331 14.90 1.18 -7.64
N LEU A 332 14.44 1.36 -6.40
CA LEU A 332 15.30 1.72 -5.27
C LEU A 332 16.37 0.65 -5.00
N TYR A 333 16.02 -0.63 -5.10
CA TYR A 333 17.00 -1.73 -4.99
C TYR A 333 17.99 -1.75 -6.15
N GLU A 334 17.53 -1.54 -7.39
CA GLU A 334 18.39 -1.51 -8.58
C GLU A 334 19.43 -0.37 -8.57
N THR A 335 19.05 0.81 -8.07
CA THR A 335 19.91 2.00 -8.06
C THR A 335 20.71 2.17 -6.77
N ALA A 336 20.57 1.25 -5.81
CA ALA A 336 21.34 1.30 -4.58
C ALA A 336 22.82 0.99 -4.82
N ASP A 337 23.70 1.70 -4.12
CA ASP A 337 25.14 1.45 -4.15
C ASP A 337 25.44 0.39 -3.09
N ILE A 338 25.55 -0.85 -3.54
CA ILE A 338 25.67 -2.03 -2.68
C ILE A 338 26.94 -2.80 -3.08
N PRO A 339 27.85 -3.09 -2.13
CA PRO A 339 29.08 -3.83 -2.41
C PRO A 339 28.80 -5.20 -3.06
N GLN A 340 29.54 -5.54 -4.11
CA GLN A 340 29.37 -6.80 -4.83
C GLN A 340 29.63 -8.04 -3.95
N ASN A 341 30.51 -7.92 -2.96
CA ASN A 341 30.74 -8.97 -1.96
C ASN A 341 29.49 -9.25 -1.11
N ASP A 342 28.75 -8.21 -0.73
CA ASP A 342 27.53 -8.34 0.07
C ASP A 342 26.39 -8.93 -0.78
N ILE A 343 26.34 -8.60 -2.07
CA ILE A 343 25.41 -9.22 -3.03
C ILE A 343 25.73 -10.72 -3.16
N ALA A 344 27.00 -11.09 -3.36
CA ALA A 344 27.43 -12.48 -3.49
C ALA A 344 27.19 -13.32 -2.23
N THR A 345 27.21 -12.69 -1.04
CA THR A 345 26.97 -13.35 0.26
C THR A 345 25.57 -13.09 0.83
N ALA A 346 24.64 -12.56 0.04
CA ALA A 346 23.32 -12.08 0.48
C ALA A 346 22.50 -13.11 1.29
N VAL A 347 22.53 -14.40 0.91
CA VAL A 347 21.80 -15.46 1.61
C VAL A 347 22.36 -15.69 3.01
N THR A 348 23.69 -15.70 3.16
CA THR A 348 24.37 -15.83 4.47
C THR A 348 24.06 -14.62 5.34
N LEU A 349 24.26 -13.40 4.82
CA LEU A 349 24.00 -12.15 5.55
C LEU A 349 22.54 -12.05 6.02
N ALA A 350 21.57 -12.50 5.20
CA ALA A 350 20.17 -12.56 5.57
C ALA A 350 19.89 -13.63 6.64
N SER A 351 20.46 -14.84 6.49
CA SER A 351 20.26 -15.96 7.43
C SER A 351 20.86 -15.71 8.82
N GLU A 352 21.98 -14.98 8.88
CA GLU A 352 22.67 -14.64 10.13
C GLU A 352 22.14 -13.35 10.79
N GLY A 353 21.24 -12.62 10.13
CA GLY A 353 20.80 -11.30 10.57
C GLY A 353 21.91 -10.22 10.52
N ALA A 354 23.01 -10.48 9.81
CA ALA A 354 24.18 -9.61 9.71
C ALA A 354 23.96 -8.36 8.84
N THR A 355 22.76 -8.20 8.26
CA THR A 355 22.37 -7.05 7.43
C THR A 355 21.00 -6.50 7.81
N GLN A 356 20.84 -5.17 7.67
CA GLN A 356 19.56 -4.48 7.88
C GLN A 356 18.79 -4.25 6.58
N ILE A 357 19.35 -4.67 5.43
CA ILE A 357 18.73 -4.56 4.09
C ILE A 357 18.67 -5.93 3.36
N PRO A 358 18.28 -7.04 4.03
CA PRO A 358 18.37 -8.39 3.45
C PRO A 358 17.59 -8.50 2.14
N ASN A 359 16.40 -7.92 2.06
CA ASN A 359 15.55 -7.97 0.86
C ASN A 359 16.13 -7.20 -0.34
N ALA A 360 16.92 -6.13 -0.11
CA ALA A 360 17.63 -5.44 -1.19
C ALA A 360 18.78 -6.32 -1.72
N LEU A 361 19.54 -6.94 -0.81
CA LEU A 361 20.64 -7.84 -1.15
C LEU A 361 20.15 -9.08 -1.90
N LEU A 362 19.08 -9.72 -1.44
CA LEU A 362 18.46 -10.88 -2.09
C LEU A 362 17.92 -10.53 -3.49
N TYR A 363 17.29 -9.37 -3.65
CA TYR A 363 16.83 -8.90 -4.96
C TYR A 363 17.99 -8.66 -5.93
N ARG A 364 19.08 -8.04 -5.44
CA ARG A 364 20.31 -7.84 -6.21
C ARG A 364 21.04 -9.14 -6.54
N LEU A 365 20.98 -10.14 -5.66
CA LEU A 365 21.52 -11.48 -5.92
C LEU A 365 20.79 -12.14 -7.09
N VAL A 366 19.46 -12.04 -7.18
CA VAL A 366 18.70 -12.56 -8.35
C VAL A 366 19.11 -11.85 -9.63
N LEU A 367 19.27 -10.52 -9.59
CA LEU A 367 19.70 -9.72 -10.74
C LEU A 367 21.13 -10.01 -11.21
N SER A 368 22.02 -10.50 -10.34
CA SER A 368 23.39 -10.88 -10.72
C SER A 368 23.52 -12.29 -11.29
N GLN A 369 22.44 -13.08 -11.34
CA GLN A 369 22.47 -14.43 -11.93
C GLN A 369 22.22 -14.38 -13.44
N GLU A 370 23.17 -14.91 -14.21
CA GLU A 370 23.07 -14.99 -15.68
C GLU A 370 22.22 -16.17 -16.16
N THR A 371 22.18 -17.27 -15.40
CA THR A 371 21.50 -18.52 -15.77
C THR A 371 20.13 -18.67 -15.10
N ASP A 372 19.20 -19.34 -15.79
CA ASP A 372 17.86 -19.66 -15.27
C ASP A 372 17.92 -20.47 -13.96
N PHE A 373 18.85 -21.42 -13.88
CA PHE A 373 19.11 -22.20 -12.66
C PHE A 373 19.59 -21.32 -11.50
N GLY A 374 20.54 -20.39 -11.74
CA GLY A 374 21.01 -19.46 -10.73
C GLY A 374 19.89 -18.53 -10.25
N LYS A 375 19.13 -17.93 -11.19
CA LYS A 375 17.96 -17.10 -10.87
C LYS A 375 16.92 -17.87 -10.05
N ALA A 376 16.63 -19.12 -10.41
CA ALA A 376 15.73 -20.00 -9.68
C ALA A 376 16.23 -20.24 -8.24
N GLN A 377 17.52 -20.49 -8.03
CA GLN A 377 18.10 -20.68 -6.69
C GLN A 377 18.01 -19.42 -5.82
N ALA A 378 18.33 -18.26 -6.39
CA ALA A 378 18.26 -16.99 -5.68
C ALA A 378 16.79 -16.61 -5.33
N ILE A 379 15.85 -16.77 -6.26
CA ILE A 379 14.40 -16.57 -5.99
C ILE A 379 13.91 -17.58 -4.96
N HIS A 380 14.32 -18.85 -5.06
CA HIS A 380 13.93 -19.90 -4.12
C HIS A 380 14.28 -19.49 -2.67
N LYS A 381 15.51 -19.00 -2.43
CA LYS A 381 15.96 -18.58 -1.10
C LYS A 381 15.30 -17.28 -0.64
N ALA A 382 15.15 -16.30 -1.52
CA ALA A 382 14.42 -15.07 -1.19
C ALA A 382 12.97 -15.35 -0.74
N ILE A 383 12.33 -16.34 -1.36
CA ILE A 383 10.97 -16.76 -1.06
C ILE A 383 10.87 -17.62 0.23
N ASP A 384 11.91 -18.36 0.61
CA ASP A 384 11.97 -19.03 1.93
C ASP A 384 11.91 -17.98 3.06
N PHE A 385 12.75 -16.94 3.00
CA PHE A 385 12.70 -15.82 3.95
C PHE A 385 11.34 -15.12 3.93
N ALA A 386 10.76 -14.87 2.74
CA ALA A 386 9.44 -14.26 2.62
C ALA A 386 8.33 -15.05 3.32
N ILE A 387 8.41 -16.39 3.35
CA ILE A 387 7.43 -17.25 4.03
C ILE A 387 7.64 -17.22 5.55
N GLN A 388 8.89 -17.25 6.02
CA GLN A 388 9.23 -17.17 7.44
C GLN A 388 8.77 -15.83 8.03
N ASP A 389 9.04 -14.72 7.33
CA ASP A 389 8.53 -13.40 7.71
C ASP A 389 7.00 -13.32 7.61
N GLY A 390 6.43 -14.02 6.63
CA GLY A 390 5.00 -14.01 6.31
C GLY A 390 4.59 -12.93 5.31
N ASN A 391 5.52 -12.50 4.44
CA ASN A 391 5.34 -11.46 3.41
C ASN A 391 5.29 -12.06 1.98
N ILE A 392 4.79 -13.29 1.85
CA ILE A 392 4.87 -14.07 0.60
C ILE A 392 4.09 -13.42 -0.57
N PHE A 393 2.99 -12.72 -0.32
CA PHE A 393 2.24 -12.04 -1.38
C PHE A 393 3.01 -10.83 -1.93
N GLU A 394 3.60 -10.06 -1.02
CA GLU A 394 4.39 -8.88 -1.31
C GLU A 394 5.67 -9.28 -2.09
N MET A 395 6.38 -10.31 -1.64
CA MET A 395 7.59 -10.77 -2.32
C MET A 395 7.29 -11.51 -3.63
N ALA A 396 6.18 -12.26 -3.73
CA ALA A 396 5.75 -12.84 -5.00
C ALA A 396 5.51 -11.75 -6.06
N LYS A 397 4.90 -10.60 -5.70
CA LYS A 397 4.76 -9.45 -6.61
C LYS A 397 6.13 -8.90 -7.01
N LEU A 398 7.06 -8.76 -6.07
CA LEU A 398 8.42 -8.26 -6.33
C LEU A 398 9.22 -9.12 -7.31
N TYR A 399 9.14 -10.45 -7.18
CA TYR A 399 9.86 -11.39 -8.03
C TYR A 399 9.14 -11.75 -9.34
N GLN A 400 7.90 -11.29 -9.57
CA GLN A 400 7.09 -11.68 -10.74
C GLN A 400 7.84 -11.48 -12.08
N ASN A 401 8.40 -10.29 -12.30
CA ASN A 401 9.07 -9.95 -13.56
C ASN A 401 10.42 -10.65 -13.75
N LEU A 402 11.06 -11.09 -12.65
CA LEU A 402 12.31 -11.85 -12.68
C LEU A 402 12.03 -13.34 -12.94
N LEU A 403 10.97 -13.88 -12.33
CA LEU A 403 10.52 -15.26 -12.56
C LEU A 403 10.07 -15.49 -14.02
N LYS A 404 9.47 -14.49 -14.67
CA LYS A 404 9.09 -14.55 -16.10
C LYS A 404 10.28 -14.66 -17.07
N GLN A 405 11.51 -14.45 -16.60
CA GLN A 405 12.71 -14.63 -17.41
C GLN A 405 13.23 -16.08 -17.38
N ILE A 406 12.72 -16.91 -16.46
CA ILE A 406 13.13 -18.31 -16.27
C ILE A 406 12.22 -19.19 -17.12
N VAL A 407 12.81 -19.97 -18.04
CA VAL A 407 12.07 -20.94 -18.85
C VAL A 407 11.72 -22.18 -18.01
N PRO A 408 10.45 -22.62 -17.97
CA PRO A 408 10.09 -23.86 -17.29
C PRO A 408 10.78 -25.07 -17.94
N ALA A 409 11.62 -25.78 -17.18
CA ALA A 409 12.41 -26.91 -17.63
C ALA A 409 12.45 -28.02 -16.57
N SER A 410 12.67 -29.28 -16.99
CA SER A 410 12.69 -30.43 -16.08
C SER A 410 13.84 -30.42 -15.07
N GLU A 411 14.93 -29.70 -15.36
CA GLU A 411 16.06 -29.48 -14.43
C GLU A 411 15.74 -28.49 -13.28
N LEU A 412 14.54 -27.88 -13.31
CA LEU A 412 14.01 -26.95 -12.31
C LEU A 412 12.81 -27.55 -11.56
N ASP A 413 12.67 -28.88 -11.53
CA ASP A 413 11.61 -29.60 -10.84
C ASP A 413 11.51 -29.24 -9.34
N TRP A 414 12.65 -29.24 -8.63
CA TRP A 414 12.81 -28.80 -7.24
C TRP A 414 12.36 -27.35 -6.96
N PHE A 415 12.23 -26.52 -8.00
CA PHE A 415 11.73 -25.14 -7.91
C PHE A 415 10.28 -25.02 -8.40
N ALA A 416 9.79 -25.97 -9.20
CA ALA A 416 8.57 -25.85 -9.97
C ALA A 416 7.33 -25.58 -9.11
N CYS A 417 7.19 -26.25 -7.95
CA CYS A 417 6.07 -26.01 -7.04
C CYS A 417 6.08 -24.56 -6.49
N LYS A 418 7.27 -24.02 -6.18
CA LYS A 418 7.46 -22.65 -5.69
C LYS A 418 7.25 -21.61 -6.82
N ALA A 419 7.71 -21.91 -8.03
CA ALA A 419 7.46 -21.08 -9.22
C ALA A 419 5.97 -21.03 -9.59
N ALA A 420 5.26 -22.16 -9.52
CA ALA A 420 3.82 -22.22 -9.68
C ALA A 420 3.11 -21.35 -8.64
N MET A 421 3.45 -21.50 -7.35
CA MET A 421 2.89 -20.69 -6.26
C MET A 421 3.02 -19.19 -6.53
N ILE A 422 4.20 -18.70 -6.89
CA ILE A 422 4.45 -17.28 -7.15
C ILE A 422 3.57 -16.78 -8.31
N ASN A 423 3.43 -17.58 -9.38
CA ASN A 423 2.56 -17.22 -10.50
C ASN A 423 1.07 -17.25 -10.12
N MET A 424 0.61 -18.23 -9.33
CA MET A 424 -0.78 -18.28 -8.83
C MET A 424 -1.12 -17.09 -7.92
N ILE A 425 -0.22 -16.69 -7.02
CA ILE A 425 -0.37 -15.50 -6.18
C ILE A 425 -0.54 -14.24 -7.05
N ASN A 426 0.26 -14.13 -8.10
CA ASN A 426 0.20 -13.02 -9.06
C ASN A 426 -0.90 -13.18 -10.12
N ARG A 427 -1.76 -14.20 -10.01
CA ARG A 427 -2.86 -14.55 -10.94
C ARG A 427 -2.41 -14.80 -12.39
N ASP A 428 -1.14 -15.15 -12.59
CA ASP A 428 -0.59 -15.61 -13.86
C ASP A 428 -0.84 -17.11 -14.02
N PHE A 429 -2.12 -17.48 -14.15
CA PHE A 429 -2.54 -18.89 -14.14
C PHE A 429 -2.00 -19.69 -15.33
N ILE A 430 -1.71 -19.03 -16.45
CA ILE A 430 -1.09 -19.64 -17.64
C ILE A 430 0.33 -20.11 -17.30
N THR A 431 1.18 -19.22 -16.79
CA THR A 431 2.55 -19.56 -16.42
C THR A 431 2.58 -20.50 -15.22
N ALA A 432 1.66 -20.34 -14.25
CA ALA A 432 1.52 -21.25 -13.13
C ALA A 432 1.25 -22.70 -13.58
N LYS A 433 0.37 -22.91 -14.56
CA LYS A 433 0.04 -24.26 -15.06
C LYS A 433 1.27 -24.99 -15.60
N LEU A 434 2.10 -24.30 -16.39
CA LEU A 434 3.34 -24.88 -16.94
C LEU A 434 4.28 -25.37 -15.83
N TRP A 435 4.43 -24.59 -14.76
CA TRP A 435 5.20 -24.99 -13.59
C TRP A 435 4.53 -26.12 -12.77
N LEU A 436 3.20 -26.13 -12.64
CA LEU A 436 2.47 -27.23 -11.98
C LEU A 436 2.64 -28.56 -12.72
N GLU A 437 2.63 -28.56 -14.06
CA GLU A 437 2.84 -29.77 -14.87
C GLU A 437 4.25 -30.38 -14.72
N ILE A 438 5.22 -29.61 -14.23
CA ILE A 438 6.55 -30.09 -13.83
C ILE A 438 6.50 -30.56 -12.36
N ALA A 439 5.95 -29.75 -11.45
CA ALA A 439 5.85 -30.06 -10.03
C ALA A 439 5.02 -31.32 -9.70
N GLN A 440 4.04 -31.66 -10.54
CA GLN A 440 3.25 -32.91 -10.42
C GLN A 440 4.03 -34.16 -10.87
N LYS A 441 5.09 -33.99 -11.66
CA LYS A 441 5.99 -35.07 -12.13
C LYS A 441 7.23 -35.21 -11.25
N GLU A 442 7.40 -34.31 -10.28
CA GLU A 442 8.42 -34.39 -9.23
C GLU A 442 8.22 -35.68 -8.43
N GLY A 443 9.01 -36.72 -8.75
CA GLY A 443 9.11 -37.91 -7.91
C GLY A 443 9.66 -37.52 -6.54
N VAL A 444 9.30 -38.27 -5.48
CA VAL A 444 9.57 -37.95 -4.07
C VAL A 444 10.91 -37.22 -3.90
N PRO A 445 10.92 -35.89 -3.71
CA PRO A 445 12.16 -35.14 -3.73
C PRO A 445 13.01 -35.51 -2.52
N ASN A 446 14.33 -35.42 -2.68
CA ASN A 446 15.31 -35.70 -1.62
C ASN A 446 15.25 -34.64 -0.49
N GLY A 447 14.19 -34.69 0.34
CA GLY A 447 14.08 -34.15 1.69
C GLY A 447 14.21 -32.63 1.93
N GLN A 448 14.53 -31.81 0.93
CA GLN A 448 15.09 -30.47 1.18
C GLN A 448 14.15 -29.26 0.98
N SER A 449 12.98 -29.41 0.34
CA SER A 449 12.01 -28.31 0.16
C SER A 449 10.77 -28.51 1.02
N PRO A 450 10.36 -27.51 1.85
CA PRO A 450 9.06 -27.54 2.52
C PRO A 450 7.89 -27.29 1.55
N ILE A 451 8.17 -26.84 0.31
CA ILE A 451 7.20 -26.50 -0.73
C ILE A 451 7.32 -27.54 -1.84
N THR A 452 6.52 -28.61 -1.74
CA THR A 452 6.37 -29.65 -2.76
C THR A 452 4.90 -29.76 -3.15
N TRP A 453 4.61 -30.28 -4.34
CA TRP A 453 3.21 -30.48 -4.76
C TRP A 453 2.47 -31.37 -3.76
N SER A 454 3.09 -32.49 -3.36
CA SER A 454 2.53 -33.45 -2.39
C SER A 454 2.12 -32.84 -1.05
N LYS A 455 2.76 -31.75 -0.60
CA LYS A 455 2.47 -31.11 0.70
C LYS A 455 1.46 -29.96 0.58
N LEU A 456 1.37 -29.29 -0.58
CA LEU A 456 0.61 -28.04 -0.76
C LEU A 456 -0.57 -28.11 -1.72
N TRP A 457 -0.81 -29.23 -2.40
CA TRP A 457 -1.89 -29.35 -3.39
C TRP A 457 -3.29 -28.88 -2.91
N PRO A 458 -3.76 -29.14 -1.66
CA PRO A 458 -5.09 -28.67 -1.24
C PRO A 458 -5.07 -27.16 -0.94
N VAL A 459 -3.90 -26.61 -0.59
CA VAL A 459 -3.71 -25.19 -0.31
C VAL A 459 -3.79 -24.38 -1.61
N PHE A 460 -3.27 -24.90 -2.72
CA PHE A 460 -3.38 -24.26 -4.03
C PHE A 460 -4.82 -24.09 -4.53
N TRP A 461 -5.75 -24.94 -4.10
CA TRP A 461 -7.18 -24.78 -4.37
C TRP A 461 -7.73 -23.41 -3.89
N LEU A 462 -7.13 -22.82 -2.85
CA LEU A 462 -7.51 -21.48 -2.37
C LEU A 462 -7.18 -20.38 -3.37
N LEU A 463 -6.02 -20.41 -4.03
CA LEU A 463 -5.66 -19.43 -5.06
C LEU A 463 -6.34 -19.69 -6.40
N ASN A 464 -6.95 -20.86 -6.55
CA ASN A 464 -7.55 -21.29 -7.80
C ASN A 464 -8.93 -20.64 -7.99
N GLU A 465 -9.04 -19.73 -8.95
CA GLU A 465 -10.31 -19.11 -9.34
C GLU A 465 -11.00 -19.90 -10.48
N ASP A 466 -10.23 -20.34 -11.48
CA ASP A 466 -10.73 -20.97 -12.73
C ASP A 466 -10.61 -22.51 -12.79
N ARG A 467 -10.65 -23.19 -11.63
CA ARG A 467 -10.79 -24.66 -11.45
C ARG A 467 -9.95 -25.65 -12.33
N PRO A 468 -8.60 -25.56 -12.44
CA PRO A 468 -7.77 -26.71 -12.83
C PRO A 468 -7.46 -27.73 -11.71
N ILE A 469 -7.79 -27.45 -10.45
CA ILE A 469 -7.47 -28.30 -9.29
C ILE A 469 -8.80 -28.66 -8.62
N GLU A 470 -9.12 -29.96 -8.61
CA GLU A 470 -10.28 -30.52 -7.90
C GLU A 470 -9.83 -31.14 -6.58
N LEU A 471 -10.66 -31.06 -5.54
CA LEU A 471 -10.40 -31.70 -4.25
C LEU A 471 -10.91 -33.14 -4.30
N ASP A 472 -10.03 -34.07 -4.69
CA ASP A 472 -10.30 -35.50 -4.62
C ASP A 472 -10.21 -36.02 -3.18
N GLU A 473 -11.20 -36.82 -2.76
CA GLU A 473 -11.31 -37.30 -1.37
C GLU A 473 -10.18 -38.27 -1.01
N GLN A 474 -9.79 -39.16 -1.92
CA GLN A 474 -8.75 -40.16 -1.68
C GLN A 474 -7.35 -39.53 -1.63
N GLN A 475 -7.09 -38.52 -2.48
CA GLN A 475 -5.86 -37.71 -2.41
C GLN A 475 -5.80 -36.88 -1.13
N LEU A 476 -6.94 -36.41 -0.61
CA LEU A 476 -7.00 -35.63 0.63
C LEU A 476 -6.74 -36.51 1.86
N GLU A 477 -7.25 -37.73 1.86
CA GLU A 477 -6.88 -38.77 2.83
C GLU A 477 -5.37 -39.04 2.81
N GLY A 478 -4.80 -39.38 1.66
CA GLY A 478 -3.37 -39.70 1.54
C GLY A 478 -2.47 -38.53 1.95
N TRP A 479 -2.86 -37.30 1.60
CA TRP A 479 -2.19 -36.07 2.03
C TRP A 479 -2.17 -35.91 3.56
N ALA A 480 -3.32 -36.06 4.21
CA ALA A 480 -3.43 -35.94 5.66
C ALA A 480 -2.61 -37.03 6.37
N GLN A 481 -2.68 -38.28 5.89
CA GLN A 481 -1.92 -39.41 6.44
C GLN A 481 -0.40 -39.18 6.34
N ASN A 482 0.10 -38.67 5.21
CA ASN A 482 1.53 -38.36 5.04
C ASN A 482 2.00 -37.29 6.05
N LEU A 483 1.25 -36.20 6.20
CA LEU A 483 1.60 -35.13 7.15
C LEU A 483 1.54 -35.59 8.62
N LEU A 484 0.59 -36.45 8.96
CA LEU A 484 0.49 -37.08 10.27
C LEU A 484 1.64 -38.06 10.54
N ALA A 485 2.08 -38.81 9.53
CA ALA A 485 3.21 -39.74 9.65
C ALA A 485 4.55 -39.02 9.82
N GLU A 486 4.77 -37.91 9.10
CA GLU A 486 6.00 -37.12 9.19
C GLU A 486 6.10 -36.31 10.51
N ASN A 487 5.00 -35.72 11.01
CA ASN A 487 4.97 -35.04 12.31
C ASN A 487 3.56 -35.05 12.93
N PRO A 488 3.22 -36.01 13.81
CA PRO A 488 1.84 -36.18 14.30
C PRO A 488 1.22 -34.92 14.91
N LEU A 489 1.96 -34.23 15.78
CA LEU A 489 1.46 -33.03 16.48
C LEU A 489 1.32 -31.82 15.55
N ARG A 490 2.32 -31.50 14.72
CA ARG A 490 2.24 -30.33 13.81
C ARG A 490 1.32 -30.61 12.63
N GLY A 491 1.40 -31.82 12.06
CA GLY A 491 0.55 -32.31 10.97
C GLY A 491 -0.93 -32.27 11.35
N LYS A 492 -1.33 -32.82 12.51
CA LYS A 492 -2.72 -32.80 12.98
C LYS A 492 -3.31 -31.38 13.03
N ASN A 493 -2.60 -30.44 13.65
CA ASN A 493 -3.07 -29.06 13.76
C ASN A 493 -3.16 -28.38 12.40
N TYR A 494 -2.19 -28.63 11.52
CA TYR A 494 -2.18 -28.05 10.17
C TYR A 494 -3.28 -28.62 9.25
N VAL A 495 -3.51 -29.93 9.28
CA VAL A 495 -4.60 -30.60 8.55
C VAL A 495 -5.96 -30.06 9.04
N ASN A 496 -6.15 -29.98 10.36
CA ASN A 496 -7.35 -29.42 10.98
C ASN A 496 -7.64 -27.98 10.51
N LEU A 497 -6.66 -27.08 10.64
CA LEU A 497 -6.78 -25.70 10.16
C LEU A 497 -7.07 -25.63 8.65
N THR A 498 -6.42 -26.47 7.85
CA THR A 498 -6.63 -26.53 6.39
C THR A 498 -8.06 -26.94 6.07
N TYR A 499 -8.60 -27.98 6.70
CA TYR A 499 -9.98 -28.41 6.49
C TYR A 499 -11.00 -27.32 6.85
N HIS A 500 -10.86 -26.65 8.01
CA HIS A 500 -11.74 -25.53 8.35
C HIS A 500 -11.65 -24.37 7.34
N ILE A 501 -10.45 -24.04 6.87
CA ILE A 501 -10.25 -23.03 5.82
C ILE A 501 -10.92 -23.44 4.50
N LEU A 502 -10.83 -24.71 4.10
CA LEU A 502 -11.47 -25.23 2.88
C LEU A 502 -13.01 -25.19 2.99
N GLU A 503 -13.56 -25.56 4.16
CA GLU A 503 -15.02 -25.49 4.42
C GLU A 503 -15.57 -24.06 4.37
N ILE A 504 -14.84 -23.05 4.91
CA ILE A 504 -15.23 -21.62 4.81
C ILE A 504 -15.46 -21.19 3.34
N PHE A 505 -14.71 -21.77 2.40
CA PHE A 505 -14.86 -21.47 0.96
C PHE A 505 -15.76 -22.44 0.19
N GLY A 506 -16.39 -23.39 0.88
CA GLY A 506 -17.41 -24.29 0.33
C GLY A 506 -16.91 -25.68 -0.10
N ALA A 507 -15.70 -26.09 0.30
CA ALA A 507 -15.31 -27.49 0.17
C ALA A 507 -16.16 -28.37 1.11
N LYS A 508 -16.37 -29.64 0.73
CA LYS A 508 -17.06 -30.62 1.57
C LYS A 508 -16.03 -31.58 2.13
N ILE A 509 -15.75 -31.50 3.43
CA ILE A 509 -14.84 -32.44 4.11
C ILE A 509 -15.68 -33.57 4.74
N PRO A 510 -15.43 -34.84 4.40
CA PRO A 510 -16.16 -35.96 4.98
C PRO A 510 -15.96 -36.08 6.50
N HIS A 511 -17.02 -36.40 7.25
CA HIS A 511 -16.97 -36.57 8.71
C HIS A 511 -15.91 -37.59 9.19
N ALA A 512 -15.59 -38.60 8.38
CA ALA A 512 -14.51 -39.55 8.67
C ALA A 512 -13.15 -38.85 8.87
N ARG A 513 -12.83 -37.86 8.03
CA ARG A 513 -11.58 -37.08 8.10
C ARG A 513 -11.47 -36.25 9.38
N TRP A 514 -12.59 -35.73 9.86
CA TRP A 514 -12.67 -35.07 11.17
C TRP A 514 -12.50 -36.04 12.33
N THR A 515 -13.02 -37.27 12.20
CA THR A 515 -12.91 -38.33 13.21
C THR A 515 -11.46 -38.81 13.37
N GLU A 516 -10.69 -38.88 12.28
CA GLU A 516 -9.26 -39.24 12.27
C GLU A 516 -8.38 -38.23 13.03
N LEU A 517 -8.78 -36.96 13.08
CA LEU A 517 -8.06 -35.91 13.81
C LEU A 517 -8.41 -35.89 15.31
N ALA A 518 -9.48 -36.57 15.73
CA ALA A 518 -9.87 -36.63 17.14
C ALA A 518 -8.85 -37.45 17.96
N GLY A 519 -8.27 -36.85 19.00
CA GLY A 519 -7.25 -37.53 19.81
C GLY A 519 -6.75 -36.70 20.97
N LYS A 520 -6.16 -37.38 21.97
CA LYS A 520 -5.82 -36.81 23.30
C LYS A 520 -4.77 -35.70 23.29
N GLU A 521 -3.92 -35.66 22.27
CA GLU A 521 -2.87 -34.64 22.15
C GLU A 521 -3.43 -33.37 21.50
N MET A 522 -3.29 -32.25 22.22
CA MET A 522 -3.64 -30.91 21.78
C MET A 522 -2.46 -29.97 22.03
N ARG A 523 -2.17 -29.09 21.06
CA ARG A 523 -1.14 -28.05 21.21
C ARG A 523 -1.75 -26.84 21.90
N VAL A 524 -1.05 -26.28 22.89
CA VAL A 524 -1.45 -25.00 23.48
C VAL A 524 -1.14 -23.87 22.49
N GLU A 525 -2.18 -23.23 21.97
CA GLU A 525 -2.03 -22.08 21.10
C GLU A 525 -1.75 -20.80 21.88
N HIS A 526 -0.69 -20.10 21.46
CA HIS A 526 -0.28 -18.82 22.01
C HIS A 526 -0.45 -17.76 20.92
N GLY A 527 -1.10 -16.65 21.25
CA GLY A 527 -1.36 -15.57 20.32
C GLY A 527 -2.47 -14.65 20.81
N TYR A 528 -2.73 -13.60 20.05
CA TYR A 528 -3.86 -12.70 20.27
C TYR A 528 -5.18 -13.38 19.88
N SER A 529 -6.21 -13.13 20.68
CA SER A 529 -7.56 -13.62 20.48
C SER A 529 -8.52 -12.48 20.14
N LEU A 530 -9.36 -12.64 19.12
CA LEU A 530 -10.43 -11.67 18.80
C LEU A 530 -11.67 -11.81 19.70
N PHE A 531 -11.65 -12.73 20.68
CA PHE A 531 -12.80 -13.09 21.52
C PHE A 531 -13.61 -11.88 22.05
N ALA A 532 -12.93 -10.84 22.56
CA ALA A 532 -13.58 -9.66 23.13
C ALA A 532 -14.51 -8.90 22.15
N ASN A 533 -14.21 -8.93 20.85
CA ASN A 533 -14.97 -8.24 19.81
C ASN A 533 -15.77 -9.18 18.90
N LYS A 534 -15.61 -10.51 19.05
CA LYS A 534 -16.24 -11.54 18.21
C LYS A 534 -17.76 -11.36 18.11
N GLN A 535 -18.45 -11.30 19.25
CA GLN A 535 -19.91 -11.13 19.32
C GLN A 535 -20.38 -9.83 18.64
N ALA A 536 -19.61 -8.74 18.76
CA ALA A 536 -19.96 -7.45 18.14
C ALA A 536 -19.83 -7.50 16.60
N ILE A 537 -18.89 -8.28 16.08
CA ILE A 537 -18.72 -8.53 14.64
C ILE A 537 -19.86 -9.43 14.13
N GLU A 538 -20.14 -10.54 14.81
CA GLU A 538 -21.24 -11.47 14.46
C GLU A 538 -22.59 -10.77 14.39
N GLN A 539 -22.98 -10.03 15.44
CA GLN A 539 -24.22 -9.23 15.46
C GLN A 539 -24.26 -8.15 14.38
N ALA A 540 -23.11 -7.62 13.95
CA ALA A 540 -23.06 -6.64 12.87
C ALA A 540 -23.25 -7.32 11.50
N LEU A 541 -22.68 -8.51 11.28
CA LEU A 541 -22.90 -9.32 10.07
C LEU A 541 -24.37 -9.78 9.94
N GLU A 542 -24.94 -10.36 11.00
CA GLU A 542 -26.34 -10.83 11.04
C GLU A 542 -27.33 -9.71 10.68
N ALA A 543 -27.13 -8.53 11.27
CA ALA A 543 -27.93 -7.34 11.02
C ALA A 543 -27.55 -6.57 9.73
N LYS A 544 -26.63 -7.12 8.91
CA LYS A 544 -26.12 -6.54 7.65
C LYS A 544 -25.50 -5.14 7.79
N ARG A 545 -24.99 -4.81 8.99
CA ARG A 545 -24.23 -3.59 9.32
C ARG A 545 -22.78 -3.74 8.84
N THR A 546 -22.60 -3.88 7.53
CA THR A 546 -21.33 -4.21 6.86
C THR A 546 -20.17 -3.31 7.29
N ALA A 547 -20.41 -2.01 7.42
CA ALA A 547 -19.39 -1.05 7.84
C ALA A 547 -18.99 -1.19 9.32
N GLU A 548 -19.95 -1.50 10.19
CA GLU A 548 -19.72 -1.75 11.61
C GLU A 548 -18.87 -3.01 11.82
N ALA A 549 -19.22 -4.11 11.13
CA ALA A 549 -18.44 -5.34 11.14
C ALA A 549 -17.01 -5.12 10.60
N ALA A 550 -16.88 -4.45 9.44
CA ALA A 550 -15.59 -4.14 8.83
C ALA A 550 -14.69 -3.29 9.74
N ALA A 551 -15.22 -2.21 10.32
CA ALA A 551 -14.45 -1.35 11.22
C ALA A 551 -14.09 -2.07 12.53
N THR A 552 -15.01 -2.85 13.11
CA THR A 552 -14.75 -3.62 14.34
C THR A 552 -13.69 -4.69 14.11
N LEU A 553 -13.69 -5.35 12.95
CA LEU A 553 -12.62 -6.29 12.57
C LEU A 553 -11.25 -5.58 12.48
N LEU A 554 -11.18 -4.43 11.80
CA LEU A 554 -9.94 -3.65 11.67
C LEU A 554 -9.39 -3.20 13.03
N LEU A 555 -10.26 -2.73 13.94
CA LEU A 555 -9.89 -2.39 15.32
C LEU A 555 -9.37 -3.59 16.10
N SER A 556 -10.00 -4.76 15.92
CA SER A 556 -9.61 -6.00 16.60
C SER A 556 -8.27 -6.55 16.11
N THR A 557 -7.91 -6.28 14.86
CA THR A 557 -6.64 -6.72 14.27
C THR A 557 -5.51 -5.72 14.47
N GLY A 558 -5.80 -4.42 14.48
CA GLY A 558 -4.82 -3.35 14.70
C GLY A 558 -3.60 -3.46 13.78
N SER A 559 -2.41 -3.41 14.39
CA SER A 559 -1.12 -3.58 13.72
C SER A 559 -0.53 -4.98 13.86
N LEU A 560 -1.32 -6.00 14.17
CA LEU A 560 -0.85 -7.38 14.29
C LEU A 560 -0.68 -8.03 12.91
N LYS A 561 0.31 -8.92 12.79
CA LYS A 561 0.52 -9.82 11.65
C LYS A 561 -0.32 -11.08 11.82
N ALA A 562 -0.62 -11.76 10.71
CA ALA A 562 -1.37 -13.02 10.72
C ALA A 562 -0.75 -14.10 11.64
N SER A 563 0.58 -14.15 11.77
CA SER A 563 1.26 -15.11 12.65
C SER A 563 1.19 -14.81 14.15
N GLU A 564 0.57 -13.70 14.56
CA GLU A 564 0.43 -13.31 15.97
C GLU A 564 -0.94 -13.70 16.56
N PHE A 565 -1.88 -14.16 15.74
CA PHE A 565 -3.21 -14.61 16.17
C PHE A 565 -3.26 -16.12 16.45
N GLN A 566 -4.18 -16.51 17.34
CA GLN A 566 -4.61 -17.91 17.49
C GLN A 566 -5.39 -18.38 16.25
N ASP A 567 -5.45 -19.69 16.01
CA ASP A 567 -5.97 -20.26 14.77
C ASP A 567 -7.49 -20.11 14.67
N GLU A 568 -8.20 -20.23 15.79
CA GLU A 568 -9.62 -19.89 15.90
C GLU A 568 -9.90 -18.43 15.51
N SER A 569 -9.00 -17.51 15.88
CA SER A 569 -9.10 -16.10 15.55
C SER A 569 -8.77 -15.83 14.07
N LEU A 570 -7.83 -16.58 13.49
CA LEU A 570 -7.55 -16.53 12.04
C LEU A 570 -8.73 -17.05 11.22
N LEU A 571 -9.31 -18.19 11.61
CA LEU A 571 -10.53 -18.72 10.99
C LEU A 571 -11.68 -17.70 11.04
N PHE A 572 -11.87 -17.04 12.18
CA PHE A 572 -12.88 -16.00 12.33
C PHE A 572 -12.61 -14.76 11.45
N ILE A 573 -11.36 -14.28 11.36
CA ILE A 573 -10.98 -13.19 10.44
C ILE A 573 -11.24 -13.59 8.99
N ILE A 574 -10.85 -14.80 8.59
CA ILE A 574 -11.00 -15.30 7.22
C ILE A 574 -12.49 -15.45 6.84
N SER A 575 -13.32 -16.03 7.72
CA SER A 575 -14.78 -16.09 7.52
C SER A 575 -15.38 -14.69 7.42
N THR A 576 -15.08 -13.80 8.37
CA THR A 576 -15.60 -12.41 8.36
C THR A 576 -15.25 -11.69 7.06
N LEU A 577 -14.03 -11.84 6.54
CA LEU A 577 -13.65 -11.26 5.25
C LEU A 577 -14.46 -11.85 4.07
N ASN A 578 -14.73 -13.15 4.08
CA ASN A 578 -15.57 -13.81 3.08
C ASN A 578 -17.03 -13.30 3.16
N ASP A 579 -17.59 -13.21 4.36
CA ASP A 579 -18.97 -12.77 4.64
C ASP A 579 -19.20 -11.28 4.33
N LEU A 580 -18.16 -10.44 4.49
CA LEU A 580 -18.13 -9.05 4.02
C LEU A 580 -17.99 -8.93 2.48
N GLY A 581 -17.93 -10.05 1.75
CA GLY A 581 -17.80 -10.06 0.29
C GLY A 581 -16.40 -9.70 -0.20
N LEU A 582 -15.35 -10.03 0.57
CA LEU A 582 -13.94 -9.95 0.17
C LEU A 582 -13.34 -11.36 -0.02
N LYS A 583 -14.07 -12.26 -0.70
CA LYS A 583 -13.72 -13.69 -0.88
C LYS A 583 -12.29 -13.91 -1.40
N GLN A 584 -11.82 -13.09 -2.33
CA GLN A 584 -10.46 -13.20 -2.86
C GLN A 584 -9.40 -12.84 -1.82
N GLN A 585 -9.63 -11.77 -1.05
CA GLN A 585 -8.73 -11.33 0.02
C GLN A 585 -8.75 -12.31 1.21
N ALA A 586 -9.90 -12.92 1.50
CA ALA A 586 -10.03 -14.00 2.47
C ALA A 586 -9.22 -15.24 2.03
N LYS A 587 -9.38 -15.69 0.77
CA LYS A 587 -8.58 -16.79 0.18
C LYS A 587 -7.07 -16.49 0.23
N GLY A 588 -6.66 -15.26 -0.08
CA GLY A 588 -5.27 -14.84 -0.02
C GLY A 588 -4.67 -14.89 1.40
N LEU A 589 -5.40 -14.37 2.39
CA LEU A 589 -4.98 -14.43 3.80
C LEU A 589 -4.91 -15.88 4.29
N ALA A 590 -5.89 -16.71 3.94
CA ALA A 590 -5.92 -18.13 4.27
C ALA A 590 -4.72 -18.88 3.68
N PHE A 591 -4.39 -18.62 2.42
CA PHE A 591 -3.19 -19.16 1.76
C PHE A 591 -1.90 -18.73 2.48
N GLN A 592 -1.75 -17.44 2.78
CA GLN A 592 -0.60 -16.88 3.49
C GLN A 592 -0.38 -17.56 4.87
N VAL A 593 -1.46 -17.77 5.62
CA VAL A 593 -1.44 -18.47 6.92
C VAL A 593 -1.00 -19.92 6.75
N LEU A 594 -1.58 -20.65 5.80
CA LEU A 594 -1.28 -22.07 5.59
C LEU A 594 0.14 -22.30 5.07
N ILE A 595 0.65 -21.48 4.15
CA ILE A 595 2.04 -21.59 3.68
C ILE A 595 3.03 -21.35 4.83
N LYS A 596 2.82 -20.31 5.65
CA LYS A 596 3.67 -20.02 6.80
C LYS A 596 3.65 -21.13 7.85
N LYS A 597 2.48 -21.72 8.12
CA LYS A 597 2.35 -22.86 9.06
C LYS A 597 2.95 -24.14 8.52
N ASN A 598 2.81 -24.43 7.22
CA ASN A 598 3.49 -25.59 6.59
C ASN A 598 5.01 -25.48 6.70
N HIS A 599 5.60 -24.31 6.48
CA HIS A 599 7.04 -24.10 6.69
C HIS A 599 7.47 -24.40 8.14
N GLN A 600 6.57 -24.31 9.14
CA GLN A 600 6.90 -24.68 10.52
C GLN A 600 6.77 -26.17 10.83
N ILE A 601 6.30 -27.01 9.89
CA ILE A 601 6.26 -28.47 10.06
C ILE A 601 7.64 -29.08 9.78
N TRP A 602 8.34 -28.48 8.81
CA TRP A 602 9.64 -28.87 8.25
C TRP A 602 10.79 -28.04 8.83
#